data_AF-A0AB38RER5-F1
#
_entry.id   AF-A0AB38RER5-F1
#
_cell.length_a   1.000
_cell.length_b   1.000
_cell.length_c   1.000
_cell.angle_alpha   90.00
_cell.angle_beta   90.00
_cell.angle_gamma   90.00
#
_symmetry.space_group_name_H-M   'P 1'
#
loop_
_entity.id
_entity.type
_entity.pdbx_description
1 polymer ?
#
loop_
_entity_poly.entity_id
_entity_poly.type
_entity_poly.pdbx_seq_one_letter_code
_entity_poly.pdbx_strand_id
1 'polypeptide(L)'
;MTDSLFPEPETLFSEPEHEPLWSALQLAGDKPPADADRGEKKNYAQRLSNQLAQTVADALRPLYPNITPTASGEGQEATVDVAKGRKRLDVKALDPTLGLILCVSIKTYNFQDYSPRSGKLGRWTKNIVRNDHELRGEAMVLHQRQPYSVLVAVMFEPYATCDDGDPTKTSDTGKSSFAHHVTTLSKRSGRGKRAVVGVPGKAWVDLGAEDTRYDLFEKVYIGLYEPDGAVRFFDVDEPPPRNGRPTESQTLSFTDFVTVVHGEVERRNRFAPTWSDPEDSEDSDG
;
A
#
# COMPACT_ATOMS: atom_id res chain seq x y z
N MET A 1 14.85 42.06 -44.21
CA MET A 1 14.15 40.78 -44.03
C MET A 1 15.24 39.73 -43.86
N THR A 2 15.61 39.45 -42.63
CA THR A 2 16.63 38.46 -42.27
C THR A 2 15.91 37.35 -41.55
N ASP A 3 15.64 36.26 -42.27
CA ASP A 3 15.13 35.03 -41.68
C ASP A 3 16.19 34.44 -40.74
N SER A 4 15.77 34.18 -39.51
CA SER A 4 16.57 33.48 -38.50
C SER A 4 16.81 32.05 -38.97
N LEU A 5 18.07 31.69 -39.17
CA LEU A 5 18.56 30.37 -39.61
C LEU A 5 18.75 29.38 -38.45
N PHE A 6 18.10 29.62 -37.30
CA PHE A 6 18.18 28.73 -36.16
C PHE A 6 16.78 28.24 -35.80
N PRO A 7 16.51 26.93 -35.83
CA PRO A 7 15.30 26.39 -35.23
C PRO A 7 15.33 26.74 -33.73
N GLU A 8 14.23 27.31 -33.24
CA GLU A 8 13.96 27.44 -31.81
C GLU A 8 14.21 26.07 -31.16
N PRO A 9 14.93 25.99 -30.03
CA PRO A 9 15.14 24.72 -29.37
C PRO A 9 13.78 24.15 -28.97
N GLU A 10 13.37 23.05 -29.61
CA GLU A 10 12.31 22.20 -29.11
C GLU A 10 12.60 21.94 -27.64
N THR A 11 11.65 22.29 -26.78
CA THR A 11 11.72 22.06 -25.35
C THR A 11 11.89 20.56 -25.11
N LEU A 12 13.14 20.12 -24.96
CA LEU A 12 13.59 18.74 -24.70
C LEU A 12 13.17 18.20 -23.32
N PHE A 13 12.26 18.90 -22.64
CA PHE A 13 11.67 18.48 -21.40
C PHE A 13 10.16 18.47 -21.61
N SER A 14 9.60 17.27 -21.80
CA SER A 14 8.23 17.02 -21.40
C SER A 14 8.07 17.58 -19.99
N GLU A 15 7.05 18.38 -19.73
CA GLU A 15 6.71 18.75 -18.35
C GLU A 15 6.74 17.47 -17.49
N PRO A 16 7.28 17.51 -16.27
CA PRO A 16 7.32 16.32 -15.43
C PRO A 16 5.89 15.78 -15.37
N GLU A 17 5.67 14.59 -15.94
CA GLU A 17 4.39 13.90 -15.79
C GLU A 17 4.11 13.87 -14.30
N HIS A 18 3.15 14.69 -13.85
CA HIS A 18 2.81 14.73 -12.43
C HIS A 18 2.34 13.33 -12.05
N GLU A 19 3.16 12.59 -11.30
CA GLU A 19 2.86 11.21 -10.93
C GLU A 19 1.47 11.16 -10.28
N PRO A 20 0.61 10.17 -10.58
CA PRO A 20 -0.78 10.16 -10.10
C PRO A 20 -0.96 10.38 -8.59
N LEU A 21 0.00 9.94 -7.78
CA LEU A 21 -0.01 10.11 -6.33
C LEU A 21 0.29 11.55 -5.88
N TRP A 22 1.02 12.32 -6.70
CA TRP A 22 1.20 13.76 -6.48
C TRP A 22 -0.15 14.47 -6.46
N SER A 23 -1.01 14.20 -7.45
CA SER A 23 -2.35 14.77 -7.51
C SER A 23 -3.20 14.36 -6.30
N ALA A 24 -3.08 13.11 -5.84
CA ALA A 24 -3.76 12.64 -4.64
C ALA A 24 -3.37 13.45 -3.38
N LEU A 25 -2.08 13.77 -3.24
CA LEU A 25 -1.56 14.57 -2.13
C LEU A 25 -2.09 16.01 -2.20
N GLN A 26 -2.17 16.61 -3.39
CA GLN A 26 -2.74 17.96 -3.57
C GLN A 26 -4.23 17.99 -3.26
N LEU A 27 -4.99 17.00 -3.73
CA LEU A 27 -6.44 16.90 -3.51
C LEU A 27 -6.82 16.62 -2.05
N ALA A 28 -5.89 16.10 -1.23
CA ALA A 28 -6.09 15.97 0.21
C ALA A 28 -6.21 17.34 0.92
N GLY A 29 -5.71 18.40 0.26
CA GLY A 29 -5.68 19.78 0.74
C GLY A 29 -4.62 20.00 1.82
N ASP A 30 -4.69 21.16 2.46
CA ASP A 30 -3.68 21.55 3.44
C ASP A 30 -3.66 20.63 4.66
N LYS A 31 -2.44 20.20 4.99
CA LYS A 31 -2.17 19.43 6.20
C LYS A 31 -2.24 20.36 7.42
N PRO A 32 -3.08 20.07 8.42
CA PRO A 32 -3.17 20.89 9.61
C PRO A 32 -1.88 20.82 10.44
N PRO A 33 -1.59 21.82 11.29
CA PRO A 33 -0.40 21.82 12.11
C PRO A 33 -0.41 20.69 13.14
N ALA A 34 0.78 20.36 13.68
CA ALA A 34 0.95 19.23 14.60
C ALA A 34 0.24 19.43 15.95
N ASP A 35 -0.13 20.65 16.31
CA ASP A 35 -0.91 21.02 17.50
C ASP A 35 -2.42 21.15 17.24
N ALA A 36 -2.85 21.02 15.98
CA ALA A 36 -4.26 21.04 15.60
C ALA A 36 -5.11 20.04 16.38
N ASP A 37 -6.41 20.30 16.42
CA ASP A 37 -7.34 19.47 17.16
C ASP A 37 -7.44 18.06 16.54
N ARG A 38 -7.95 17.10 17.32
CA ARG A 38 -8.05 15.71 16.88
C ARG A 38 -8.99 15.55 15.68
N GLY A 39 -10.04 16.36 15.60
CA GLY A 39 -11.01 16.37 14.51
C GLY A 39 -10.38 16.79 13.18
N GLU A 40 -9.66 17.91 13.14
CA GLU A 40 -8.95 18.39 11.95
C GLU A 40 -7.95 17.36 11.42
N LYS A 41 -7.14 16.78 12.31
CA LYS A 41 -6.17 15.74 11.94
C LYS A 41 -6.83 14.50 11.37
N LYS A 42 -7.95 14.07 11.96
CA LYS A 42 -8.74 12.94 11.45
C LYS A 42 -9.32 13.24 10.07
N ASN A 43 -9.88 14.44 9.88
CA ASN A 43 -10.48 14.84 8.61
C ASN A 43 -9.46 14.90 7.48
N TYR A 44 -8.27 15.45 7.74
CA TYR A 44 -7.15 15.41 6.78
C TYR A 44 -6.75 13.98 6.44
N ALA A 45 -6.55 13.13 7.46
CA ALA A 45 -6.16 11.73 7.24
C ALA A 45 -7.20 10.97 6.39
N GLN A 46 -8.49 11.20 6.62
CA GLN A 46 -9.55 10.59 5.82
C GLN A 46 -9.51 11.07 4.36
N ARG A 47 -9.39 12.38 4.12
CA ARG A 47 -9.31 12.92 2.76
C ARG A 47 -8.12 12.34 2.01
N LEU A 48 -6.94 12.34 2.64
CA LEU A 48 -5.73 11.77 2.06
C LEU A 48 -5.91 10.29 1.74
N SER A 49 -6.40 9.49 2.70
CA SER A 49 -6.65 8.06 2.50
C SER A 49 -7.60 7.82 1.32
N ASN A 50 -8.64 8.63 1.18
CA ASN A 50 -9.60 8.48 0.09
C ASN A 50 -8.98 8.75 -1.28
N GLN A 51 -8.17 9.82 -1.40
CA GLN A 51 -7.49 10.16 -2.66
C GLN A 51 -6.45 9.11 -3.05
N LEU A 52 -5.70 8.59 -2.07
CA LEU A 52 -4.74 7.51 -2.29
C LEU A 52 -5.44 6.23 -2.75
N ALA A 53 -6.57 5.87 -2.11
CA ALA A 53 -7.37 4.70 -2.50
C ALA A 53 -7.92 4.84 -3.92
N GLN A 54 -8.45 6.01 -4.28
CA GLN A 54 -8.92 6.29 -5.64
C GLN A 54 -7.79 6.09 -6.66
N THR A 55 -6.62 6.70 -6.41
CA THR A 55 -5.47 6.65 -7.30
C THR A 55 -4.95 5.22 -7.51
N VAL A 56 -4.86 4.45 -6.43
CA VAL A 56 -4.47 3.02 -6.48
C VAL A 56 -5.52 2.21 -7.26
N ALA A 57 -6.80 2.45 -7.02
CA ALA A 57 -7.87 1.75 -7.75
C ALA A 57 -7.89 2.11 -9.24
N ASP A 58 -7.68 3.37 -9.60
CA ASP A 58 -7.59 3.83 -10.99
C ASP A 58 -6.46 3.13 -11.74
N ALA A 59 -5.27 3.03 -11.12
CA ALA A 59 -4.12 2.39 -11.73
C ALA A 59 -4.29 0.86 -11.90
N LEU A 60 -5.02 0.22 -10.99
CA LEU A 60 -5.30 -1.22 -11.03
C LEU A 60 -6.53 -1.57 -11.91
N ARG A 61 -7.39 -0.60 -12.22
CA ARG A 61 -8.66 -0.84 -12.95
C ARG A 61 -8.52 -1.51 -14.32
N PRO A 62 -7.49 -1.23 -15.14
CA PRO A 62 -7.29 -1.96 -16.39
C PRO A 62 -7.16 -3.49 -16.21
N LEU A 63 -6.67 -3.92 -15.04
CA LEU A 63 -6.49 -5.32 -14.68
C LEU A 63 -7.69 -5.88 -13.90
N TYR A 64 -8.45 -5.01 -13.24
CA TYR A 64 -9.60 -5.35 -12.41
C TYR A 64 -10.78 -4.40 -12.68
N PRO A 65 -11.61 -4.65 -13.72
CA PRO A 65 -12.66 -3.72 -14.14
C PRO A 65 -13.70 -3.40 -13.04
N ASN A 66 -13.94 -4.35 -12.12
CA ASN A 66 -14.89 -4.21 -11.02
C ASN A 66 -14.24 -3.71 -9.71
N ILE A 67 -13.06 -3.11 -9.78
CA ILE A 67 -12.38 -2.56 -8.60
C ILE A 67 -13.12 -1.35 -8.04
N THR A 68 -13.21 -1.27 -6.71
CA THR A 68 -13.70 -0.09 -5.99
C THR A 68 -12.56 0.56 -5.19
N PRO A 69 -12.48 1.90 -5.11
CA PRO A 69 -13.45 2.87 -5.65
C PRO A 69 -13.54 2.88 -7.19
N THR A 70 -14.75 3.12 -7.70
CA THR A 70 -14.98 3.22 -9.15
C THR A 70 -14.35 4.51 -9.70
N ALA A 71 -14.33 4.69 -11.02
CA ALA A 71 -13.78 5.90 -11.63
C ALA A 71 -14.47 7.20 -11.16
N SER A 72 -15.72 7.11 -10.70
CA SER A 72 -16.49 8.22 -10.14
C SER A 72 -16.35 8.37 -8.62
N GLY A 73 -15.57 7.53 -7.95
CA GLY A 73 -15.41 7.51 -6.49
C GLY A 73 -16.52 6.76 -5.74
N GLU A 74 -17.43 6.09 -6.45
CA GLU A 74 -18.42 5.24 -5.81
C GLU A 74 -17.74 4.00 -5.19
N GLY A 75 -18.32 3.50 -4.09
CA GLY A 75 -17.76 2.35 -3.39
C GLY A 75 -16.52 2.66 -2.54
N GLN A 76 -16.26 3.92 -2.24
CA GLN A 76 -15.30 4.30 -1.19
C GLN A 76 -15.61 3.58 0.12
N GLU A 77 -14.60 2.91 0.72
CA GLU A 77 -14.77 2.12 1.93
C GLU A 77 -15.87 1.04 1.85
N ALA A 78 -16.18 0.54 0.64
CA ALA A 78 -17.29 -0.39 0.45
C ALA A 78 -17.12 -1.68 1.28
N THR A 79 -18.20 -2.12 1.93
CA THR A 79 -18.12 -3.26 2.84
C THR A 79 -18.00 -4.60 2.14
N VAL A 80 -17.31 -5.55 2.77
CA VAL A 80 -17.38 -6.98 2.47
C VAL A 80 -17.81 -7.75 3.72
N ASP A 81 -18.50 -8.86 3.53
CA ASP A 81 -18.86 -9.77 4.61
C ASP A 81 -17.61 -10.54 5.08
N VAL A 82 -17.40 -10.60 6.38
CA VAL A 82 -16.31 -11.35 7.02
C VAL A 82 -16.90 -12.39 7.97
N ALA A 83 -16.05 -13.27 8.54
CA ALA A 83 -16.52 -14.32 9.45
C ALA A 83 -17.38 -13.79 10.62
N LYS A 84 -17.17 -12.54 11.06
CA LYS A 84 -17.98 -11.85 12.06
C LYS A 84 -18.28 -10.42 11.63
N GLY A 85 -19.44 -10.21 10.99
CA GLY A 85 -19.92 -8.89 10.59
C GLY A 85 -19.41 -8.44 9.22
N ARG A 86 -19.15 -7.13 9.09
CA ARG A 86 -18.72 -6.50 7.83
C ARG A 86 -17.46 -5.68 8.04
N LYS A 87 -16.59 -5.66 7.04
CA LYS A 87 -15.38 -4.82 7.03
C LYS A 87 -15.39 -3.88 5.84
N ARG A 88 -15.07 -2.61 6.10
CA ARG A 88 -14.82 -1.58 5.08
C ARG A 88 -13.40 -1.74 4.56
N LEU A 89 -13.23 -1.73 3.24
CA LEU A 89 -11.95 -1.89 2.56
C LEU A 89 -11.63 -0.65 1.74
N ASP A 90 -10.36 -0.24 1.75
CA ASP A 90 -9.91 0.98 1.07
C ASP A 90 -9.94 0.80 -0.45
N VAL A 91 -9.34 -0.28 -0.95
CA VAL A 91 -9.40 -0.70 -2.36
C VAL A 91 -9.71 -2.19 -2.42
N LYS A 92 -10.67 -2.61 -3.26
CA LYS A 92 -10.97 -4.04 -3.47
C LYS A 92 -11.37 -4.37 -4.89
N ALA A 93 -10.94 -5.51 -5.38
CA ALA A 93 -11.42 -6.14 -6.60
C ALA A 93 -12.22 -7.39 -6.26
N LEU A 94 -13.45 -7.46 -6.78
CA LEU A 94 -14.34 -8.60 -6.59
C LEU A 94 -14.54 -9.32 -7.92
N ASP A 95 -14.51 -10.64 -7.84
CA ASP A 95 -15.01 -11.54 -8.87
C ASP A 95 -16.41 -12.04 -8.50
N PRO A 96 -17.37 -12.08 -9.44
CA PRO A 96 -18.70 -12.62 -9.17
C PRO A 96 -18.70 -14.08 -8.70
N THR A 97 -17.72 -14.87 -9.13
CA THR A 97 -17.63 -16.31 -8.86
C THR A 97 -16.68 -16.60 -7.69
N LEU A 98 -15.49 -15.99 -7.69
CA LEU A 98 -14.42 -16.27 -6.71
C LEU A 98 -14.51 -15.40 -5.45
N GLY A 99 -15.31 -14.34 -5.45
CA GLY A 99 -15.40 -13.40 -4.35
C GLY A 99 -14.23 -12.40 -4.35
N LEU A 100 -13.64 -12.14 -3.18
CA LEU A 100 -12.58 -11.13 -3.07
C LEU A 100 -11.28 -11.65 -3.72
N ILE A 101 -10.84 -11.01 -4.81
CA ILE A 101 -9.55 -11.33 -5.45
C ILE A 101 -8.42 -10.54 -4.81
N LEU A 102 -8.60 -9.23 -4.69
CA LEU A 102 -7.56 -8.30 -4.23
C LEU A 102 -8.16 -7.31 -3.24
N CYS A 103 -7.42 -7.02 -2.18
CA CYS A 103 -7.63 -5.85 -1.35
C CYS A 103 -6.30 -5.13 -1.12
N VAL A 104 -6.29 -3.82 -1.31
CA VAL A 104 -5.18 -2.96 -0.88
C VAL A 104 -5.64 -2.17 0.33
N SER A 105 -5.09 -2.49 1.50
CA SER A 105 -5.33 -1.77 2.75
C SER A 105 -4.42 -0.56 2.82
N ILE A 106 -5.00 0.62 2.97
CA ILE A 106 -4.26 1.88 3.03
C ILE A 106 -4.29 2.41 4.46
N LYS A 107 -3.12 2.79 4.95
CA LYS A 107 -2.95 3.48 6.23
C LYS A 107 -2.10 4.72 6.00
N THR A 108 -2.44 5.81 6.68
CA THR A 108 -1.68 7.06 6.57
C THR A 108 -1.11 7.45 7.92
N TYR A 109 0.19 7.70 8.00
CA TYR A 109 0.87 8.23 9.17
C TYR A 109 1.27 9.68 8.91
N ASN A 110 0.43 10.62 9.37
CA ASN A 110 0.54 12.01 8.92
C ASN A 110 1.21 12.94 9.93
N PHE A 111 1.19 12.67 11.23
CA PHE A 111 1.56 13.67 12.24
C PHE A 111 2.69 13.20 13.14
N GLN A 112 3.68 14.08 13.33
CA GLN A 112 4.76 13.91 14.30
C GLN A 112 4.22 14.01 15.73
N ASP A 113 4.92 13.39 16.67
CA ASP A 113 4.49 13.29 18.06
C ASP A 113 4.52 14.64 18.78
N TYR A 114 3.42 15.39 18.77
CA TYR A 114 3.31 16.65 19.50
C TYR A 114 3.06 16.44 21.00
N SER A 115 3.72 17.23 21.85
CA SER A 115 3.50 17.28 23.30
C SER A 115 2.84 18.61 23.69
N PRO A 116 1.55 18.63 24.04
CA PRO A 116 0.86 19.85 24.48
C PRO A 116 1.48 20.46 25.74
N ARG A 117 2.12 19.64 26.59
CA ARG A 117 2.74 20.10 27.84
C ARG A 117 4.02 20.90 27.59
N SER A 118 4.81 20.52 26.59
CA SER A 118 6.10 21.15 26.31
C SER A 118 6.10 22.00 25.05
N GLY A 119 5.04 21.96 24.24
CA GLY A 119 4.97 22.64 22.94
C GLY A 119 5.99 22.13 21.93
N LYS A 120 6.54 20.92 22.12
CA LYS A 120 7.64 20.37 21.31
C LYS A 120 7.16 19.22 20.44
N LEU A 121 7.74 19.15 19.24
CA LEU A 121 7.66 17.99 18.37
C LEU A 121 8.65 16.93 18.85
N GLY A 122 8.15 15.70 19.00
CA GLY A 122 8.92 14.50 19.26
C GLY A 122 9.26 13.75 17.98
N ARG A 123 9.37 12.43 18.07
CA ARG A 123 9.64 11.56 16.94
C ARG A 123 8.37 11.17 16.18
N TRP A 124 8.48 10.32 15.17
CA TRP A 124 7.34 9.75 14.45
C TRP A 124 7.05 8.34 14.95
N THR A 125 6.71 8.16 16.23
CA THR A 125 6.63 6.81 16.83
C THR A 125 5.26 6.46 17.39
N LYS A 126 4.43 7.43 17.76
CA LYS A 126 3.10 7.14 18.30
C LYS A 126 2.16 6.72 17.18
N ASN A 127 1.73 5.46 17.22
CA ASN A 127 0.60 4.84 16.49
C ASN A 127 1.01 3.63 15.65
N ILE A 128 2.30 3.38 15.39
CA ILE A 128 2.72 2.25 14.56
C ILE A 128 2.24 0.90 15.11
N VAL A 129 2.29 0.71 16.44
CA VAL A 129 1.79 -0.50 17.10
C VAL A 129 0.27 -0.64 16.98
N ARG A 130 -0.48 0.47 17.00
CA ARG A 130 -1.93 0.42 16.78
C ARG A 130 -2.23 0.01 15.34
N ASN A 131 -1.53 0.62 14.37
CA ASN A 131 -1.67 0.27 12.96
C ASN A 131 -1.30 -1.20 12.71
N ASP A 132 -0.25 -1.71 13.36
CA ASP A 132 0.11 -3.13 13.33
C ASP A 132 -1.04 -4.04 13.79
N HIS A 133 -1.67 -3.71 14.92
CA HIS A 133 -2.81 -4.48 15.43
C HIS A 133 -4.04 -4.39 14.51
N GLU A 134 -4.31 -3.21 13.92
CA GLU A 134 -5.40 -3.01 12.97
C GLU A 134 -5.19 -3.84 11.69
N LEU A 135 -3.98 -3.79 11.11
CA LEU A 135 -3.61 -4.58 9.93
C LEU A 135 -3.72 -6.07 10.23
N ARG A 136 -3.17 -6.53 11.36
CA ARG A 136 -3.27 -7.93 11.78
C ARG A 136 -4.72 -8.40 11.87
N GLY A 137 -5.57 -7.58 12.50
CA GLY A 137 -7.00 -7.88 12.64
C GLY A 137 -7.70 -7.97 11.30
N GLU A 138 -7.40 -7.06 10.38
CA GLU A 138 -7.96 -7.04 9.03
C GLU A 138 -7.58 -8.25 8.19
N ALA A 139 -6.28 -8.59 8.14
CA ALA A 139 -5.81 -9.78 7.44
C ALA A 139 -6.51 -11.04 7.97
N MET A 140 -6.54 -11.19 9.30
CA MET A 140 -7.11 -12.36 9.95
C MET A 140 -8.58 -12.57 9.58
N VAL A 141 -9.41 -11.52 9.63
CA VAL A 141 -10.84 -11.66 9.35
C VAL A 141 -11.15 -11.86 7.87
N LEU A 142 -10.34 -11.28 6.97
CA LEU A 142 -10.51 -11.42 5.53
C LEU A 142 -10.08 -12.82 5.08
N HIS A 143 -8.87 -13.25 5.43
CA HIS A 143 -8.37 -14.55 4.99
C HIS A 143 -9.13 -15.75 5.58
N GLN A 144 -9.68 -15.62 6.79
CA GLN A 144 -10.56 -16.66 7.34
C GLN A 144 -11.83 -16.87 6.51
N ARG A 145 -12.33 -15.83 5.82
CA ARG A 145 -13.53 -15.89 4.99
C ARG A 145 -13.22 -16.09 3.52
N GLN A 146 -12.12 -15.51 3.05
CA GLN A 146 -11.70 -15.42 1.65
C GLN A 146 -10.22 -15.87 1.56
N PRO A 147 -9.91 -17.15 1.77
CA PRO A 147 -8.51 -17.63 1.90
C PRO A 147 -7.69 -17.48 0.62
N TYR A 148 -8.37 -17.35 -0.52
CA TYR A 148 -7.79 -17.13 -1.84
C TYR A 148 -7.53 -15.66 -2.16
N SER A 149 -8.16 -14.73 -1.43
CA SER A 149 -7.90 -13.30 -1.61
C SER A 149 -6.43 -12.95 -1.38
N VAL A 150 -5.95 -11.97 -2.15
CA VAL A 150 -4.65 -11.35 -1.97
C VAL A 150 -4.85 -10.04 -1.23
N LEU A 151 -4.15 -9.89 -0.11
CA LEU A 151 -4.14 -8.67 0.66
C LEU A 151 -2.76 -8.02 0.56
N VAL A 152 -2.74 -6.76 0.15
CA VAL A 152 -1.55 -5.90 0.21
C VAL A 152 -1.83 -4.76 1.18
N ALA A 153 -0.88 -4.44 2.06
CA ALA A 153 -0.98 -3.26 2.92
C ALA A 153 0.02 -2.18 2.47
N VAL A 154 -0.40 -0.92 2.53
CA VAL A 154 0.48 0.23 2.28
C VAL A 154 0.33 1.24 3.41
N MET A 155 1.45 1.53 4.09
CA MET A 155 1.56 2.61 5.06
C MET A 155 2.18 3.84 4.38
N PHE A 156 1.37 4.86 4.09
CA PHE A 156 1.89 6.12 3.58
C PHE A 156 2.42 6.98 4.72
N GLU A 157 3.67 7.42 4.62
CA GLU A 157 4.31 8.25 5.63
C GLU A 157 5.26 9.29 4.99
N PRO A 158 5.46 10.45 5.63
CA PRO A 158 6.33 11.48 5.09
C PRO A 158 7.80 11.07 5.22
N TYR A 159 8.65 11.47 4.28
CA TYR A 159 10.11 11.20 4.34
C TYR A 159 10.79 11.65 5.63
N ALA A 160 10.22 12.63 6.35
CA ALA A 160 10.73 13.06 7.65
C ALA A 160 10.83 11.91 8.68
N THR A 161 10.12 10.78 8.50
CA THR A 161 10.28 9.58 9.33
C THR A 161 11.66 8.92 9.18
N CYS A 162 12.36 9.15 8.07
CA CYS A 162 13.69 8.60 7.79
C CYS A 162 14.81 9.34 8.55
N ASP A 163 14.57 10.59 8.94
CA ASP A 163 15.62 11.52 9.39
C ASP A 163 15.55 11.86 10.89
N ASP A 164 14.66 11.20 11.65
CA ASP A 164 14.38 11.53 13.06
C ASP A 164 15.13 10.67 14.08
N GLY A 165 16.06 9.82 13.63
CA GLY A 165 16.93 9.00 14.48
C GLY A 165 18.17 9.76 14.95
N ASP A 166 18.80 9.28 16.03
CA ASP A 166 20.08 9.79 16.53
C ASP A 166 21.22 8.79 16.23
N PRO A 167 21.99 8.96 15.13
CA PRO A 167 23.03 8.01 14.72
C PRO A 167 24.13 7.80 15.77
N THR A 168 24.25 8.70 16.75
CA THR A 168 25.25 8.59 17.84
C THR A 168 24.84 7.57 18.90
N LYS A 169 23.58 7.10 18.89
CA LYS A 169 23.04 6.16 19.87
C LYS A 169 22.97 4.75 19.31
N THR A 170 23.36 3.77 20.12
CA THR A 170 23.24 2.35 19.80
C THR A 170 21.86 1.77 20.15
N SER A 171 21.11 2.43 21.04
CA SER A 171 19.74 2.08 21.45
C SER A 171 18.71 2.27 20.34
N ASP A 172 17.44 1.88 20.59
CA ASP A 172 16.32 2.09 19.66
C ASP A 172 16.09 3.55 19.26
N THR A 173 16.59 4.50 20.04
CA THR A 173 16.58 5.93 19.68
C THR A 173 17.52 6.27 18.52
N GLY A 174 18.48 5.40 18.19
CA GLY A 174 19.45 5.64 17.12
C GLY A 174 19.13 5.02 15.77
N LYS A 175 17.97 4.38 15.63
CA LYS A 175 17.35 4.11 14.33
C LYS A 175 16.26 5.14 14.07
N SER A 176 16.01 5.47 12.81
CA SER A 176 14.90 6.33 12.40
C SER A 176 13.54 5.67 12.65
N SER A 177 12.49 6.48 12.66
CA SER A 177 11.11 5.99 12.78
C SER A 177 10.74 5.10 11.61
N PHE A 178 11.15 5.46 10.39
CA PHE A 178 11.02 4.60 9.21
C PHE A 178 11.60 3.21 9.45
N ALA A 179 12.86 3.13 9.91
CA ALA A 179 13.50 1.84 10.21
C ALA A 179 12.72 1.06 11.29
N HIS A 180 12.21 1.75 12.31
CA HIS A 180 11.33 1.13 13.30
C HIS A 180 10.01 0.63 12.71
N HIS A 181 9.38 1.40 11.81
CA HIS A 181 8.13 1.04 11.16
C HIS A 181 8.28 -0.19 10.28
N VAL A 182 9.35 -0.26 9.46
CA VAL A 182 9.68 -1.45 8.66
C VAL A 182 9.84 -2.68 9.55
N THR A 183 10.61 -2.60 10.65
CA THR A 183 10.77 -3.74 11.58
C THR A 183 9.48 -4.16 12.28
N THR A 184 8.51 -3.25 12.39
CA THR A 184 7.21 -3.53 12.99
C THR A 184 6.28 -4.18 11.98
N LEU A 185 6.15 -3.59 10.80
CA LEU A 185 5.22 -3.98 9.74
C LEU A 185 5.66 -5.25 8.99
N SER A 186 6.96 -5.56 8.91
CA SER A 186 7.46 -6.82 8.32
C SER A 186 6.90 -8.07 8.99
N LYS A 187 6.48 -7.97 10.25
CA LYS A 187 5.78 -9.06 10.97
C LYS A 187 4.39 -9.37 10.40
N ARG A 188 3.90 -8.55 9.47
CA ARG A 188 2.59 -8.69 8.81
C ARG A 188 2.70 -9.07 7.34
N SER A 189 3.90 -9.32 6.82
CA SER A 189 4.14 -9.65 5.41
C SER A 189 4.45 -11.14 5.21
N GLY A 190 4.43 -11.60 3.97
CA GLY A 190 4.91 -12.92 3.56
C GLY A 190 3.87 -14.05 3.62
N ARG A 191 2.57 -13.75 3.59
CA ARG A 191 1.55 -14.80 3.46
C ARG A 191 1.70 -15.56 2.14
N GLY A 192 1.49 -16.87 2.18
CA GLY A 192 1.62 -17.75 1.03
C GLY A 192 3.07 -18.05 0.65
N LYS A 193 4.07 -17.47 1.34
CA LYS A 193 5.49 -17.74 1.11
C LYS A 193 6.15 -18.21 2.39
N ARG A 194 6.81 -19.36 2.37
CA ARG A 194 7.57 -19.88 3.51
C ARG A 194 9.05 -19.90 3.19
N ALA A 195 9.84 -19.11 3.92
CA ALA A 195 11.29 -19.12 3.79
C ALA A 195 11.85 -20.53 4.04
N VAL A 196 12.80 -20.95 3.19
CA VAL A 196 13.49 -22.24 3.36
C VAL A 196 14.64 -22.06 4.35
N VAL A 197 14.53 -22.75 5.49
CA VAL A 197 15.57 -22.69 6.54
C VAL A 197 16.85 -23.35 6.03
N GLY A 198 17.99 -22.67 6.22
CA GLY A 198 19.32 -23.20 5.90
C GLY A 198 19.76 -23.01 4.44
N VAL A 199 18.93 -22.39 3.60
CA VAL A 199 19.31 -22.02 2.22
C VAL A 199 19.72 -20.54 2.21
N PRO A 200 20.94 -20.21 1.72
CA PRO A 200 21.36 -18.82 1.54
C PRO A 200 20.43 -18.08 0.56
N GLY A 201 20.08 -16.84 0.89
CA GLY A 201 19.23 -15.99 0.05
C GLY A 201 17.74 -16.09 0.36
N LYS A 202 16.91 -15.52 -0.52
CA LYS A 202 15.45 -15.44 -0.38
C LYS A 202 14.75 -16.65 -1.02
N ALA A 203 15.22 -17.86 -0.74
CA ALA A 203 14.53 -19.06 -1.18
C ALA A 203 13.24 -19.26 -0.38
N TRP A 204 12.12 -19.52 -1.05
CA TRP A 204 10.83 -19.75 -0.42
C TRP A 204 10.03 -20.82 -1.15
N VAL A 205 9.12 -21.45 -0.41
CA VAL A 205 8.10 -22.36 -0.94
C VAL A 205 6.80 -21.58 -1.08
N ASP A 206 6.13 -21.74 -2.22
CA ASP A 206 4.77 -21.22 -2.41
C ASP A 206 3.78 -22.14 -1.70
N LEU A 207 3.11 -21.62 -0.69
CA LEU A 207 2.02 -22.32 0.01
C LEU A 207 0.65 -21.88 -0.49
N GLY A 208 0.56 -20.81 -1.29
CA GLY A 208 -0.71 -20.29 -1.76
C GLY A 208 -1.75 -20.18 -0.63
N ALA A 209 -3.01 -20.49 -0.95
CA ALA A 209 -4.13 -20.37 -0.03
C ALA A 209 -4.06 -21.30 1.19
N GLU A 210 -3.23 -22.35 1.13
CA GLU A 210 -3.03 -23.31 2.22
C GLU A 210 -2.22 -22.74 3.39
N ASP A 211 -1.64 -21.55 3.24
CA ASP A 211 -0.98 -20.88 4.35
C ASP A 211 -1.98 -20.41 5.41
N THR A 212 -1.96 -21.08 6.55
CA THR A 212 -2.85 -20.86 7.70
C THR A 212 -2.50 -19.62 8.54
N ARG A 213 -1.43 -18.89 8.19
CA ARG A 213 -1.09 -17.59 8.79
C ARG A 213 -2.02 -16.48 8.28
N TYR A 214 -3.29 -16.57 8.66
CA TYR A 214 -4.32 -15.64 8.22
C TYR A 214 -4.08 -14.20 8.68
N ASP A 215 -3.25 -13.99 9.71
CA ASP A 215 -2.92 -12.68 10.24
C ASP A 215 -1.80 -11.93 9.50
N LEU A 216 -1.38 -12.47 8.34
CA LEU A 216 -0.40 -11.88 7.43
C LEU A 216 -1.06 -11.43 6.11
N PHE A 217 -0.47 -10.40 5.50
CA PHE A 217 -0.65 -9.97 4.12
C PHE A 217 0.36 -10.69 3.22
N GLU A 218 0.07 -10.77 1.93
CA GLU A 218 1.01 -11.24 0.91
C GLU A 218 2.20 -10.29 0.79
N LYS A 219 1.93 -8.97 0.83
CA LYS A 219 2.93 -7.91 0.83
C LYS A 219 2.53 -6.72 1.70
N VAL A 220 3.53 -6.07 2.27
CA VAL A 220 3.37 -4.81 2.98
C VAL A 220 4.40 -3.80 2.49
N TYR A 221 3.97 -2.59 2.19
CA TYR A 221 4.82 -1.51 1.71
C TYR A 221 4.73 -0.29 2.61
N ILE A 222 5.80 0.50 2.63
CA ILE A 222 5.76 1.89 3.09
C ILE A 222 5.84 2.80 1.87
N GLY A 223 4.81 3.61 1.65
CA GLY A 223 4.79 4.67 0.63
C GLY A 223 5.37 5.95 1.21
N LEU A 224 6.64 6.23 0.91
CA LEU A 224 7.33 7.44 1.36
C LEU A 224 6.99 8.59 0.44
N TYR A 225 6.42 9.66 1.00
CA TYR A 225 6.05 10.84 0.23
C TYR A 225 6.73 12.12 0.71
N GLU A 226 7.11 12.97 -0.25
CA GLU A 226 7.63 14.31 0.01
C GLU A 226 6.51 15.36 -0.01
N PRO A 227 6.71 16.55 0.57
CA PRO A 227 5.84 17.70 0.34
C PRO A 227 5.76 18.13 -1.13
N ASP A 228 6.81 17.86 -1.92
CA ASP A 228 6.81 18.09 -3.37
C ASP A 228 5.94 17.07 -4.14
N GLY A 229 5.48 16.02 -3.45
CA GLY A 229 4.53 15.01 -3.87
C GLY A 229 5.11 13.81 -4.62
N ALA A 230 6.44 13.65 -4.69
CA ALA A 230 7.06 12.40 -5.13
C ALA A 230 6.75 11.27 -4.14
N VAL A 231 6.34 10.09 -4.64
CA VAL A 231 6.04 8.91 -3.80
C VAL A 231 6.83 7.70 -4.24
N ARG A 232 7.54 7.07 -3.31
CA ARG A 232 8.31 5.84 -3.55
C ARG A 232 7.90 4.74 -2.57
N PHE A 233 7.87 3.50 -3.02
CA PHE A 233 7.38 2.37 -2.23
C PHE A 233 8.53 1.48 -1.77
N PHE A 234 8.72 1.35 -0.46
CA PHE A 234 9.69 0.44 0.14
C PHE A 234 8.98 -0.85 0.58
N ASP A 235 9.46 -2.00 0.11
CA ASP A 235 8.98 -3.32 0.56
C ASP A 235 9.52 -3.62 1.96
N VAL A 236 8.64 -3.84 2.94
CA VAL A 236 9.08 -4.06 4.33
C VAL A 236 9.80 -5.39 4.53
N ASP A 237 9.77 -6.30 3.56
CA ASP A 237 10.56 -7.53 3.56
C ASP A 237 12.07 -7.24 3.36
N GLU A 238 12.42 -6.03 2.91
CA GLU A 238 13.79 -5.59 2.72
C GLU A 238 14.39 -4.93 3.97
N PRO A 239 15.71 -5.08 4.22
CA PRO A 239 16.37 -4.39 5.31
C PRO A 239 16.41 -2.87 5.05
N PRO A 240 15.85 -2.04 5.95
CA PRO A 240 15.85 -0.60 5.77
C PRO A 240 17.22 0.00 6.14
N PRO A 241 17.60 1.17 5.58
CA PRO A 241 18.62 2.01 6.18
C PRO A 241 18.29 2.30 7.65
N ARG A 242 19.31 2.25 8.51
CA ARG A 242 19.14 2.57 9.94
C ARG A 242 18.69 4.02 10.14
N ASN A 243 19.24 4.92 9.34
CA ASN A 243 18.92 6.36 9.29
C ASN A 243 19.04 6.82 7.84
N GLY A 244 18.33 7.89 7.50
CA GLY A 244 18.27 8.40 6.14
C GLY A 244 17.36 7.57 5.26
N ARG A 245 17.25 8.03 4.02
CA ARG A 245 16.25 7.54 3.06
C ARG A 245 16.72 6.26 2.37
N PRO A 246 15.82 5.35 2.01
CA PRO A 246 16.15 4.28 1.08
C PRO A 246 16.54 4.88 -0.28
N THR A 247 17.50 4.24 -0.96
CA THR A 247 17.89 4.65 -2.31
C THR A 247 16.80 4.29 -3.33
N GLU A 248 16.82 4.89 -4.52
CA GLU A 248 15.87 4.55 -5.58
C GLU A 248 15.87 3.06 -5.89
N SER A 249 17.05 2.42 -5.90
CA SER A 249 17.19 0.97 -6.12
C SER A 249 16.56 0.09 -5.03
N GLN A 250 16.27 0.65 -3.86
CA GLN A 250 15.61 -0.02 -2.74
C GLN A 250 14.09 0.26 -2.71
N THR A 251 13.59 1.03 -3.67
CA THR A 251 12.19 1.45 -3.73
C THR A 251 11.60 1.21 -5.11
N LEU A 252 10.29 1.13 -5.17
CA LEU A 252 9.53 1.02 -6.42
C LEU A 252 8.97 2.39 -6.80
N SER A 253 8.89 2.64 -8.11
CA SER A 253 7.98 3.65 -8.65
C SER A 253 6.52 3.22 -8.41
N PHE A 254 5.55 4.12 -8.63
CA PHE A 254 4.14 3.74 -8.52
C PHE A 254 3.75 2.66 -9.54
N THR A 255 4.25 2.76 -10.78
CA THR A 255 4.01 1.76 -11.84
C THR A 255 4.57 0.39 -11.46
N ASP A 256 5.80 0.35 -10.92
CA ASP A 256 6.41 -0.89 -10.46
C ASP A 256 5.65 -1.49 -9.28
N PHE A 257 5.19 -0.65 -8.34
CA PHE A 257 4.33 -1.09 -7.24
C PHE A 257 3.05 -1.76 -7.75
N VAL A 258 2.33 -1.13 -8.70
CA VAL A 258 1.11 -1.69 -9.31
C VAL A 258 1.40 -3.03 -10.00
N THR A 259 2.53 -3.11 -10.72
CA THR A 259 2.98 -4.33 -11.39
C THR A 259 3.23 -5.46 -10.39
N VAL A 260 3.90 -5.18 -9.27
CA VAL A 260 4.16 -6.18 -8.22
C VAL A 260 2.88 -6.61 -7.53
N VAL A 261 1.94 -5.68 -7.26
CA VAL A 261 0.62 -6.01 -6.69
C VAL A 261 -0.12 -7.00 -7.59
N HIS A 262 -0.16 -6.74 -8.90
CA HIS A 262 -0.77 -7.66 -9.86
C HIS A 262 -0.06 -9.01 -9.89
N GLY A 263 1.28 -9.02 -9.89
CA GLY A 263 2.08 -10.25 -9.88
C GLY A 263 1.81 -11.15 -8.66
N GLU A 264 1.50 -10.57 -7.49
CA GLU A 264 1.08 -11.36 -6.33
C GLU A 264 -0.30 -12.01 -6.54
N VAL A 265 -1.23 -11.33 -7.20
CA VAL A 265 -2.54 -11.90 -7.58
C VAL A 265 -2.37 -13.06 -8.56
N GLU A 266 -1.56 -12.86 -9.61
CA GLU A 266 -1.28 -13.93 -10.58
C GLU A 266 -0.61 -15.14 -9.94
N ARG A 267 0.40 -14.90 -9.07
CA ARG A 267 1.08 -15.98 -8.34
C ARG A 267 0.09 -16.78 -7.50
N ARG A 268 -0.76 -16.08 -6.75
CA ARG A 268 -1.74 -16.67 -5.83
C ARG A 268 -2.83 -17.47 -6.54
N ASN A 269 -3.23 -17.02 -7.73
CA ASN A 269 -4.30 -17.63 -8.51
C ASN A 269 -3.81 -18.57 -9.61
N ARG A 270 -2.50 -18.74 -9.80
CA ARG A 270 -1.91 -19.67 -10.79
C ARG A 270 -2.43 -21.10 -10.67
N PHE A 271 -2.78 -21.52 -9.45
CA PHE A 271 -3.28 -22.86 -9.15
C PHE A 271 -4.78 -22.89 -8.82
N ALA A 272 -5.51 -21.80 -9.09
CA ALA A 272 -6.95 -21.81 -8.94
C ALA A 272 -7.54 -22.91 -9.84
N PRO A 273 -8.47 -23.77 -9.33
CA PRO A 273 -9.06 -24.82 -10.15
C PRO A 273 -9.75 -24.21 -11.37
N THR A 274 -9.37 -24.63 -12.57
CA THR A 274 -10.18 -24.39 -13.77
C THR A 274 -11.36 -25.36 -13.75
N TRP A 275 -12.57 -24.82 -13.67
CA TRP A 275 -13.79 -25.60 -13.77
C TRP A 275 -14.07 -25.92 -15.23
N SER A 276 -14.58 -27.12 -15.53
CA SER A 276 -15.15 -27.42 -16.84
C SER A 276 -16.44 -26.65 -17.00
N ASP A 277 -16.59 -25.89 -18.07
CA ASP A 277 -17.89 -25.35 -18.45
C ASP A 277 -18.87 -26.52 -18.70
N PRO A 278 -20.17 -26.36 -18.39
CA PRO A 278 -21.16 -27.34 -18.80
C PRO A 278 -21.11 -27.47 -20.32
N GLU A 279 -21.01 -28.69 -20.84
CA GLU A 279 -21.22 -28.93 -22.26
C GLU A 279 -22.60 -28.38 -22.61
N ASP A 280 -22.66 -27.43 -23.55
CA ASP A 280 -23.91 -27.00 -24.15
C ASP A 280 -24.62 -28.29 -24.58
N SER A 281 -25.73 -28.60 -23.92
CA SER A 281 -26.59 -29.70 -24.34
C SER A 281 -27.10 -29.29 -25.72
N GLU A 282 -26.46 -29.79 -26.77
CA GLU A 282 -26.98 -29.73 -28.12
C GLU A 282 -28.43 -30.19 -28.04
N ASP A 283 -29.32 -29.29 -28.45
CA ASP A 283 -30.73 -29.54 -28.62
C ASP A 283 -30.91 -30.91 -29.28
N SER A 284 -31.43 -31.87 -28.52
CA SER A 284 -31.93 -33.11 -29.09
C SER A 284 -33.24 -32.77 -29.80
N ASP A 285 -33.12 -32.37 -31.06
CA ASP A 285 -34.20 -32.48 -32.03
C ASP A 285 -34.73 -33.93 -32.01
N GLY A 286 -36.02 -34.07 -31.68
CA GLY A 286 -36.77 -35.32 -31.67
C GLY A 286 -38.26 -35.07 -31.57
#